data_AF-W2SSY6-F1
#
_entry.id   AF-W2SSY6-F1
#
_cell.length_a   1.000
_cell.length_b   1.000
_cell.length_c   1.000
_cell.angle_alpha   90.00
_cell.angle_beta   90.00
_cell.angle_gamma   90.00
#
_symmetry.space_group_name_H-M   'P 1'
#
loop_
_entity.id
_entity.type
_entity.pdbx_description
1 polymer ?
#
loop_
_entity_poly.entity_id
_entity_poly.type
_entity_poly.pdbx_seq_one_letter_code
_entity_poly.pdbx_strand_id
1 'polypeptide(L)'
;MLLCDHIYHSQSLSFYFARSMEPVEQEENDDPEKKKQNPQDLEQQAKPQIAFNKASVRAAFVRKVFVIVTIMTLASGLMLAVLCSRVPPHTVLLALATTTLSCAAIIAFASQTKCDITSKIFIVYAATVAVFIFGLILAIMSFFIYIKALHVIFSAVVCVLFMIWLAIDTQMIVGGKKYEISPEDYIYAALTLFIDIYQIFISLMSLFNAANN
;
A
#
# COMPACT_ATOMS: atom_id res chain seq x y z
N MET A 1 -39.96 18.50 -25.97
CA MET A 1 -39.92 17.02 -26.03
C MET A 1 -38.79 16.51 -25.12
N LEU A 2 -38.79 16.94 -23.85
CA LEU A 2 -37.78 16.58 -22.82
C LEU A 2 -38.42 16.58 -21.42
N LEU A 3 -39.73 16.39 -21.34
CA LEU A 3 -40.51 16.32 -20.09
C LEU A 3 -41.38 15.05 -19.99
N CYS A 4 -41.33 14.13 -20.97
CA CYS A 4 -42.05 12.85 -20.92
C CYS A 4 -41.23 11.68 -20.33
N ASP A 5 -39.91 11.77 -20.26
CA ASP A 5 -39.09 10.66 -19.74
C ASP A 5 -39.06 10.59 -18.21
N HIS A 6 -39.42 11.67 -17.52
CA HIS A 6 -39.37 11.70 -16.05
C HIS A 6 -40.61 11.10 -15.36
N ILE A 7 -41.66 10.76 -16.14
CA ILE A 7 -42.90 10.16 -15.61
C ILE A 7 -42.92 8.63 -15.82
N TYR A 8 -42.25 8.10 -16.86
CA TYR A 8 -42.23 6.66 -17.11
C TYR A 8 -41.40 5.85 -16.11
N HIS A 9 -40.36 6.44 -15.52
CA HIS A 9 -39.52 5.72 -14.54
C HIS A 9 -40.21 5.54 -13.17
N SER A 10 -41.24 6.33 -12.84
CA SER A 10 -41.91 6.25 -11.54
C SER A 10 -42.98 5.15 -11.47
N GLN A 11 -43.55 4.71 -12.59
CA GLN A 11 -44.57 3.65 -12.59
C GLN A 11 -43.99 2.24 -12.63
N SER A 12 -42.79 2.04 -13.17
CA SER A 12 -42.14 0.72 -13.19
C SER A 12 -41.72 0.25 -11.79
N LEU A 13 -41.36 1.18 -10.90
CA LEU A 13 -40.94 0.86 -9.52
C LEU A 13 -42.10 0.39 -8.61
N SER A 14 -43.31 0.93 -8.78
CA SER A 14 -44.49 0.44 -8.02
C SER A 14 -44.93 -0.97 -8.44
N PHE A 15 -44.79 -1.31 -9.73
CA PHE A 15 -45.17 -2.63 -10.22
C PHE A 15 -44.19 -3.73 -9.77
N TYR A 16 -42.88 -3.41 -9.70
CA TYR A 16 -41.88 -4.31 -9.14
C TYR A 16 -42.01 -4.49 -7.62
N PHE A 17 -42.39 -3.43 -6.89
CA PHE A 17 -42.61 -3.51 -5.45
C PHE A 17 -43.86 -4.35 -5.10
N ALA A 18 -44.92 -4.28 -5.91
CA ALA A 18 -46.15 -5.06 -5.70
C ALA A 18 -45.98 -6.57 -5.96
N ARG A 19 -45.13 -6.98 -6.92
CA ARG A 19 -44.84 -8.41 -7.18
C ARG A 19 -44.10 -9.08 -6.00
N SER A 20 -43.43 -8.30 -5.16
CA SER A 20 -42.68 -8.81 -4.00
C SER A 20 -43.56 -9.10 -2.78
N MET A 21 -44.87 -8.83 -2.86
CA MET A 21 -45.85 -8.97 -1.79
C MET A 21 -46.93 -10.03 -2.10
N GLU A 22 -46.68 -10.96 -3.03
CA GLU A 22 -47.49 -12.19 -3.09
C GLU A 22 -47.20 -13.02 -1.83
N PRO A 23 -48.20 -13.31 -0.97
CA PRO A 23 -47.98 -14.16 0.19
C PRO A 23 -47.61 -15.55 -0.32
N VAL A 24 -46.44 -16.04 0.11
CA VAL A 24 -46.04 -17.43 -0.10
C VAL A 24 -47.03 -18.29 0.69
N GLU A 25 -47.92 -18.99 -0.01
CA GLU A 25 -48.66 -20.10 0.59
C GLU A 25 -47.63 -21.09 1.14
N GLN A 26 -47.54 -21.17 2.46
CA GLN A 26 -46.75 -22.19 3.12
C GLN A 26 -47.52 -23.50 2.95
N GLU A 27 -47.11 -24.33 1.98
CA GLU A 27 -47.41 -25.75 2.05
C GLU A 27 -46.83 -26.26 3.38
N GLU A 28 -47.72 -26.55 4.33
CA GLU A 28 -47.43 -27.20 5.59
C GLU A 28 -47.00 -28.65 5.30
N ASN A 29 -45.75 -28.82 4.87
CA ASN A 29 -45.07 -30.09 4.92
C ASN A 29 -44.78 -30.37 6.39
N ASP A 30 -45.63 -31.21 6.98
CA ASP A 30 -45.59 -31.72 8.36
C ASP A 30 -44.39 -32.67 8.54
N ASP A 31 -43.18 -32.12 8.42
CA ASP A 31 -41.93 -32.83 8.71
C ASP A 31 -41.56 -32.61 10.19
N PRO A 32 -41.69 -33.64 11.05
CA PRO A 32 -41.58 -33.51 12.50
C PRO A 32 -40.18 -33.11 13.00
N GLU A 33 -39.15 -33.10 12.15
CA GLU A 33 -37.78 -32.68 12.52
C GLU A 33 -37.60 -31.16 12.67
N LYS A 34 -38.40 -30.32 11.98
CA LYS A 34 -38.24 -28.85 12.03
C LYS A 34 -38.61 -28.22 13.38
N LYS A 35 -39.40 -28.91 14.21
CA LYS A 35 -39.87 -28.37 15.51
C LYS A 35 -38.80 -28.30 16.60
N LYS A 36 -37.57 -28.76 16.35
CA LYS A 36 -36.44 -28.65 17.28
C LYS A 36 -35.38 -27.62 16.87
N GLN A 37 -35.56 -26.91 15.76
CA GLN A 37 -34.60 -25.88 15.36
C GLN A 37 -34.79 -24.62 16.23
N ASN A 38 -33.71 -24.09 16.81
CA ASN A 38 -33.75 -22.89 17.64
C ASN A 38 -34.20 -21.69 16.76
N PRO A 39 -35.06 -20.77 17.21
CA PRO A 39 -35.56 -19.66 16.39
C PRO A 39 -34.45 -18.78 15.76
N GLN A 40 -33.27 -18.77 16.37
CA GLN A 40 -32.08 -18.09 15.84
C GLN A 40 -31.54 -18.72 14.55
N ASP A 41 -31.67 -20.03 14.38
CA ASP A 41 -31.15 -20.76 13.22
C ASP A 41 -32.02 -20.49 11.97
N LEU A 42 -33.33 -20.31 12.19
CA LEU A 42 -34.33 -19.97 11.17
C LEU A 42 -34.12 -18.55 10.62
N GLU A 43 -33.79 -17.59 11.49
CA GLU A 43 -33.49 -16.20 11.08
C GLU A 43 -32.18 -16.13 10.27
N GLN A 44 -31.21 -16.98 10.61
CA GLN A 44 -29.91 -17.07 9.93
C GLN A 44 -30.02 -17.72 8.54
N GLN A 45 -31.02 -18.57 8.33
CA GLN A 45 -31.35 -19.21 7.04
C GLN A 45 -32.22 -18.33 6.13
N ALA A 46 -33.01 -17.42 6.71
CA ALA A 46 -33.91 -16.52 5.96
C ALA A 46 -33.23 -15.25 5.44
N LYS A 47 -32.08 -14.86 6.01
CA LYS A 47 -31.29 -13.77 5.46
C LYS A 47 -30.72 -14.26 4.12
N PRO A 48 -31.01 -13.62 2.97
CA PRO A 48 -30.38 -13.99 1.73
C PRO A 48 -28.88 -13.88 1.95
N GLN A 49 -28.22 -15.03 2.07
CA GLN A 49 -26.78 -15.13 1.92
C GLN A 49 -26.58 -14.68 0.48
N ILE A 50 -26.34 -13.38 0.27
CA ILE A 50 -25.60 -12.92 -0.90
C ILE A 50 -24.27 -13.64 -0.73
N ALA A 51 -24.22 -14.87 -1.25
CA ALA A 51 -23.10 -15.76 -1.17
C ALA A 51 -22.06 -15.18 -2.13
N PHE A 52 -21.50 -14.04 -1.75
CA PHE A 52 -20.21 -13.61 -2.21
C PHE A 52 -19.29 -14.77 -1.86
N ASN A 53 -19.08 -15.64 -2.83
CA ASN A 53 -18.20 -16.78 -2.70
C ASN A 53 -16.88 -16.22 -2.18
N LYS A 54 -16.55 -16.51 -0.92
CA LYS A 54 -15.36 -15.96 -0.25
C LYS A 54 -14.10 -16.26 -1.06
N ALA A 55 -14.10 -17.38 -1.80
CA ALA A 55 -13.04 -17.71 -2.75
C ALA A 55 -12.99 -16.77 -3.96
N SER A 56 -14.14 -16.39 -4.54
CA SER A 56 -14.23 -15.42 -5.64
C SER A 56 -13.80 -14.01 -5.21
N VAL A 57 -14.24 -13.58 -4.02
CA VAL A 57 -13.83 -12.28 -3.44
C VAL A 57 -12.32 -12.24 -3.19
N ARG A 58 -11.77 -13.30 -2.58
CA ARG A 58 -10.32 -13.43 -2.35
C ARG A 58 -9.54 -13.46 -3.67
N ALA A 59 -10.01 -14.20 -4.67
CA ALA A 59 -9.36 -14.26 -5.98
C ALA A 59 -9.45 -12.92 -6.73
N ALA A 60 -10.54 -12.17 -6.61
CA ALA A 60 -10.65 -10.83 -7.16
C ALA A 60 -9.72 -9.83 -6.47
N PHE A 61 -9.60 -9.90 -5.14
CA PHE A 61 -8.67 -9.09 -4.36
C PHE A 61 -7.21 -9.36 -4.76
N VAL A 62 -6.79 -10.63 -4.73
CA VAL A 62 -5.41 -11.02 -5.09
C VAL A 62 -5.06 -10.58 -6.51
N ARG A 63 -5.98 -10.76 -7.48
CA ARG A 63 -5.76 -10.29 -8.85
C ARG A 63 -5.53 -8.78 -8.92
N LYS A 64 -6.35 -7.98 -8.23
CA LYS A 64 -6.20 -6.51 -8.22
C LYS A 64 -4.87 -6.08 -7.59
N VAL A 65 -4.49 -6.69 -6.47
CA VAL A 65 -3.22 -6.41 -5.79
C VAL A 65 -2.03 -6.72 -6.71
N PHE A 66 -1.99 -7.91 -7.30
CA PHE A 66 -0.87 -8.30 -8.18
C PHE A 66 -0.72 -7.37 -9.38
N VAL A 67 -1.84 -6.91 -9.96
CA VAL A 67 -1.80 -5.93 -11.05
C VAL A 67 -1.16 -4.63 -10.59
N ILE A 68 -1.54 -4.09 -9.42
CA ILE A 68 -0.97 -2.85 -8.88
C ILE A 68 0.52 -2.99 -8.57
N VAL A 69 0.90 -4.08 -7.89
CA VAL A 69 2.31 -4.35 -7.54
C VAL A 69 3.17 -4.52 -8.81
N THR A 70 2.64 -5.20 -9.83
CA THR A 70 3.34 -5.38 -11.11
C THR A 70 3.56 -4.04 -11.81
N ILE A 71 2.52 -3.20 -11.90
CA ILE A 71 2.62 -1.86 -12.50
C ILE A 71 3.65 -1.01 -11.75
N MET A 72 3.61 -1.02 -10.42
CA MET A 72 4.57 -0.29 -9.59
C MET A 72 6.01 -0.77 -9.83
N THR A 73 6.22 -2.09 -9.87
CA THR A 73 7.55 -2.69 -10.08
C THR A 73 8.09 -2.37 -11.47
N LEU A 74 7.25 -2.42 -12.51
CA LEU A 74 7.65 -2.04 -13.87
C LEU A 74 7.96 -0.56 -13.97
N ALA A 75 7.12 0.31 -13.40
CA ALA A 75 7.33 1.76 -13.43
C ALA A 75 8.62 2.17 -12.71
N SER A 76 8.85 1.65 -11.50
CA SER A 76 10.07 1.90 -10.74
C SER A 76 11.32 1.30 -11.41
N GLY A 77 11.23 0.08 -11.94
CA GLY A 77 12.33 -0.55 -12.67
C GLY A 77 12.74 0.21 -13.94
N LEU A 78 11.77 0.68 -14.73
CA LEU A 78 12.03 1.50 -15.91
C LEU A 78 12.63 2.87 -15.53
N MET A 79 12.11 3.51 -14.48
CA MET A 79 12.69 4.77 -13.98
C MET A 79 14.15 4.56 -13.55
N LEU A 80 14.42 3.49 -12.81
CA LEU A 80 15.76 3.17 -12.34
C LEU A 80 16.72 2.86 -13.50
N ALA A 81 16.27 2.15 -14.53
CA ALA A 81 17.07 1.87 -15.71
C ALA A 81 17.49 3.16 -16.44
N VAL A 82 16.59 4.15 -16.54
CA VAL A 82 16.88 5.47 -17.13
C VAL A 82 17.84 6.30 -16.27
N LEU A 83 17.82 6.12 -14.95
CA LEU A 83 18.78 6.78 -14.05
C LEU A 83 20.18 6.12 -14.17
N CYS A 84 20.24 4.79 -14.12
CA CYS A 84 21.49 4.04 -14.20
C CYS A 84 22.20 4.22 -15.55
N SER A 85 21.47 4.45 -16.65
CA SER A 85 22.09 4.72 -17.96
C SER A 85 22.88 6.03 -18.03
N ARG A 86 22.66 6.94 -17.06
CA ARG A 86 23.38 8.22 -16.93
C ARG A 86 24.50 8.21 -15.90
N VAL A 87 24.71 7.09 -15.22
CA VAL A 87 25.69 6.95 -14.13
C VAL A 87 26.72 5.89 -14.52
N PRO A 88 28.02 6.11 -14.28
CA PRO A 88 29.04 5.11 -14.55
C PRO A 88 28.76 3.78 -13.82
N PRO A 89 29.02 2.61 -14.46
CA PRO A 89 28.65 1.32 -13.89
C PRO A 89 29.34 1.02 -12.55
N HIS A 90 30.57 1.51 -12.35
CA HIS A 90 31.28 1.36 -11.07
C HIS A 90 30.56 2.07 -9.92
N THR A 91 30.00 3.26 -10.17
CA THR A 91 29.20 4.02 -9.20
C THR A 91 27.90 3.30 -8.86
N VAL A 92 27.24 2.72 -9.87
CA VAL A 92 26.00 1.94 -9.68
C VAL A 92 26.26 0.71 -8.82
N LEU A 93 27.33 -0.04 -9.10
CA LEU A 93 27.73 -1.20 -8.30
C LEU A 93 28.09 -0.84 -6.86
N LEU A 94 28.81 0.27 -6.66
CA LEU A 94 29.15 0.76 -5.32
C LEU A 94 27.90 1.16 -4.54
N ALA A 95 26.96 1.86 -5.17
CA ALA A 95 25.68 2.21 -4.57
C ALA A 95 24.89 0.96 -4.17
N LEU A 96 24.81 -0.04 -5.07
CA LEU A 96 24.08 -1.27 -4.82
C LEU A 96 24.67 -2.04 -3.64
N ALA A 97 25.98 -2.25 -3.64
CA ALA A 97 26.68 -2.94 -2.56
C ALA A 97 26.49 -2.23 -1.21
N THR A 98 26.62 -0.91 -1.21
CA THR A 98 26.44 -0.10 0.02
C THR A 98 25.00 -0.18 0.51
N THR A 99 24.01 -0.08 -0.37
CA THR A 99 22.58 -0.23 -0.01
C THR A 99 22.30 -1.60 0.59
N THR A 100 22.74 -2.68 -0.05
CA THR A 100 22.51 -4.04 0.46
C THR A 100 23.10 -4.22 1.85
N LEU A 101 24.34 -3.77 2.07
CA LEU A 101 25.01 -3.87 3.37
C LEU A 101 24.31 -2.99 4.43
N SER A 102 23.99 -1.74 4.11
CA SER A 102 23.33 -0.83 5.05
C SER A 102 21.94 -1.33 5.42
N CYS A 103 21.15 -1.77 4.44
CA CYS A 103 19.80 -2.27 4.68
C CYS A 103 19.82 -3.56 5.51
N ALA A 104 20.71 -4.51 5.20
CA ALA A 104 20.86 -5.73 5.98
C ALA A 104 21.26 -5.42 7.44
N ALA A 105 22.21 -4.50 7.64
CA ALA A 105 22.63 -4.08 8.98
C ALA A 105 21.49 -3.41 9.76
N ILE A 106 20.75 -2.49 9.13
CA ILE A 106 19.61 -1.80 9.74
C ILE A 106 18.49 -2.78 10.08
N ILE A 107 18.12 -3.67 9.16
CA ILE A 107 17.07 -4.67 9.38
C ILE A 107 17.46 -5.59 10.54
N ALA A 108 18.70 -6.10 10.56
CA ALA A 108 19.19 -6.96 11.63
C ALA A 108 19.18 -6.23 12.99
N PHE A 109 19.67 -4.99 13.02
CA PHE A 109 19.67 -4.16 14.22
C PHE A 109 18.25 -3.84 14.72
N ALA A 110 17.38 -3.39 13.82
CA ALA A 110 15.99 -3.03 14.14
C ALA A 110 15.19 -4.22 14.66
N SER A 111 15.38 -5.41 14.08
CA SER A 111 14.73 -6.65 14.49
C SER A 111 15.12 -7.11 15.89
N GLN A 112 16.37 -6.86 16.30
CA GLN A 112 16.89 -7.29 17.61
C GLN A 112 16.70 -6.23 18.70
N THR A 113 16.44 -4.98 18.32
CA THR A 113 16.40 -3.85 19.24
C THR A 113 15.14 -3.86 20.10
N LYS A 114 15.34 -3.82 21.43
CA LYS A 114 14.23 -3.74 22.40
C LYS A 114 13.62 -2.34 22.47
N CYS A 115 14.39 -1.30 22.18
CA CYS A 115 13.91 0.08 22.11
C CYS A 115 12.83 0.22 21.04
N ASP A 116 11.71 0.85 21.40
CA ASP A 116 10.60 1.11 20.49
C ASP A 116 10.81 2.43 19.73
N ILE A 117 11.26 2.35 18.47
CA ILE A 117 11.43 3.51 17.58
C ILE A 117 10.08 3.92 17.00
N THR A 118 9.14 2.99 16.86
CA THR A 118 7.80 3.22 16.30
C THR A 118 7.00 4.26 17.08
N SER A 119 7.25 4.39 18.39
CA SER A 119 6.66 5.45 19.23
C SER A 119 6.95 6.88 18.75
N LYS A 120 7.99 7.11 17.95
CA LYS A 120 8.38 8.42 17.38
C LYS A 120 7.99 8.59 15.91
N ILE A 121 7.17 7.68 15.36
CA ILE A 121 6.79 7.68 13.94
C ILE A 121 6.20 9.02 13.48
N PHE A 122 5.45 9.72 14.33
CA PHE A 122 4.88 11.02 14.00
C PHE A 122 5.93 12.08 13.65
N ILE A 123 7.05 12.13 14.39
CA ILE A 123 8.12 13.10 14.16
C ILE A 123 8.82 12.79 12.84
N VAL A 124 9.10 11.50 12.58
CA VAL A 124 9.75 11.06 11.34
C VAL A 124 8.83 11.29 10.13
N TYR A 125 7.53 11.05 10.29
CA TYR A 125 6.51 11.38 9.29
C TYR A 125 6.47 12.87 8.97
N ALA A 126 6.42 13.74 9.98
CA ALA A 126 6.46 15.18 9.77
C ALA A 126 7.75 15.63 9.06
N ALA A 127 8.91 15.06 9.43
CA ALA A 127 10.19 15.33 8.78
C ALA A 127 10.17 14.90 7.29
N THR A 128 9.53 13.78 6.99
CA THR A 128 9.41 13.25 5.63
C THR A 128 8.55 14.13 4.74
N VAL A 129 7.43 14.61 5.26
CA VAL A 129 6.57 15.57 4.55
C VAL A 129 7.35 16.86 4.25
N ALA A 130 8.13 17.37 5.22
CA ALA A 130 8.95 18.56 5.02
C ALA A 130 10.03 18.35 3.95
N VAL A 131 10.76 17.23 4.01
CA VAL A 131 11.80 16.86 3.02
C VAL A 131 11.17 16.66 1.63
N PHE A 132 9.98 16.07 1.55
CA PHE A 132 9.26 15.88 0.29
C PHE A 132 8.87 17.22 -0.35
N ILE A 133 8.26 18.14 0.42
CA ILE A 133 7.89 19.48 -0.08
C ILE A 133 9.14 20.24 -0.54
N PHE A 134 10.21 20.22 0.27
CA PHE A 134 11.46 20.87 -0.11
C PHE A 134 12.06 20.24 -1.38
N GLY A 135 12.02 18.91 -1.50
CA GLY A 135 12.47 18.19 -2.70
C GLY A 135 11.69 18.57 -3.96
N LEU A 136 10.36 18.76 -3.86
CA LEU A 136 9.54 19.25 -4.98
C LEU A 136 9.96 20.65 -5.42
N ILE A 137 10.19 21.55 -4.47
CA ILE A 137 10.67 22.91 -4.77
C ILE A 137 12.04 22.84 -5.47
N LEU A 138 12.97 22.03 -4.96
CA LEU A 138 14.28 21.84 -5.60
C LEU A 138 14.18 21.24 -7.00
N ALA A 139 13.29 20.28 -7.22
CA ALA A 139 13.07 19.69 -8.53
C ALA A 139 12.59 20.73 -9.56
N ILE A 140 11.65 21.60 -9.17
CA ILE A 140 11.20 22.71 -10.03
C ILE A 140 12.33 23.71 -10.27
N MET A 141 13.08 24.07 -9.23
CA MET A 141 14.19 25.02 -9.35
C MET A 141 15.32 24.50 -10.23
N SER A 142 15.54 23.19 -10.26
CA SER A 142 16.58 22.54 -11.08
C SER A 142 16.42 22.77 -12.58
N PHE A 143 15.20 23.09 -13.06
CA PHE A 143 14.98 23.46 -14.46
C PHE A 143 15.56 24.84 -14.81
N PHE A 144 15.73 25.72 -13.82
CA PHE A 144 16.22 27.08 -14.01
C PHE A 144 17.67 27.25 -13.53
N ILE A 145 17.99 26.75 -12.34
CA ILE A 145 19.30 26.91 -11.68
C ILE A 145 19.69 25.57 -11.05
N TYR A 146 20.87 25.07 -11.42
CA TYR A 146 21.38 23.81 -10.89
C TYR A 146 22.58 24.03 -9.96
N ILE A 147 22.38 23.77 -8.65
CA ILE A 147 23.43 23.91 -7.64
C ILE A 147 23.81 22.52 -7.12
N LYS A 148 24.92 21.97 -7.62
CA LYS A 148 25.44 20.62 -7.25
C LYS A 148 25.45 20.37 -5.73
N ALA A 149 26.05 21.29 -4.96
CA ALA A 149 26.20 21.12 -3.52
C ALA A 149 24.87 20.95 -2.78
N LEU A 150 23.84 21.67 -3.22
CA LEU A 150 22.50 21.60 -2.64
C LEU A 150 21.88 20.22 -2.88
N HIS A 151 21.95 19.71 -4.11
CA HIS A 151 21.47 18.36 -4.45
C HIS A 151 22.18 17.25 -3.67
N VAL A 152 23.49 17.40 -3.43
CA VAL A 152 24.27 16.45 -2.63
C VAL A 152 23.79 16.41 -1.19
N ILE A 153 23.69 17.58 -0.54
CA ILE A 153 23.22 17.68 0.85
C ILE A 153 21.79 17.12 0.95
N PHE A 154 20.92 17.48 0.00
CA PHE A 154 19.55 16.98 -0.02
C PHE A 154 19.49 15.45 -0.18
N SER A 155 20.28 14.88 -1.10
CA SER A 155 20.36 13.42 -1.29
C SER A 155 20.85 12.70 -0.03
N ALA A 156 21.80 13.29 0.71
CA ALA A 156 22.26 12.74 2.00
C ALA A 156 21.16 12.76 3.06
N VAL A 157 20.40 13.86 3.17
CA VAL A 157 19.28 13.97 4.10
C VAL A 157 18.20 12.93 3.78
N VAL A 158 17.82 12.79 2.51
CA VAL A 158 16.86 11.78 2.06
C VAL A 158 17.36 10.37 2.37
N CYS A 159 18.64 10.07 2.10
CA CYS A 159 19.25 8.77 2.39
C CYS A 159 19.13 8.39 3.87
N VAL A 160 19.55 9.28 4.78
CA VAL A 160 19.49 9.05 6.23
C VAL A 160 18.04 8.91 6.70
N LEU A 161 17.13 9.72 6.17
CA LEU A 161 15.71 9.66 6.51
C LEU A 161 15.10 8.30 6.15
N PHE A 162 15.37 7.78 4.95
CA PHE A 162 14.87 6.47 4.54
C PHE A 162 15.55 5.30 5.26
N MET A 163 16.80 5.45 5.73
CA MET A 163 17.42 4.49 6.64
C MET A 163 16.70 4.43 8.00
N ILE A 164 16.18 5.56 8.49
CA ILE A 164 15.37 5.59 9.71
C ILE A 164 14.00 4.95 9.47
N TRP A 165 13.36 5.21 8.32
CA TRP A 165 12.12 4.53 7.94
C TRP A 165 12.30 3.02 7.84
N LEU A 166 13.37 2.55 7.20
CA LEU A 166 13.64 1.12 7.09
C LEU A 166 13.72 0.46 8.47
N ALA A 167 14.29 1.14 9.46
CA ALA A 167 14.31 0.65 10.84
C ALA A 167 12.91 0.60 11.47
N ILE A 168 12.09 1.64 11.27
CA ILE A 168 10.70 1.72 11.76
C ILE A 168 9.85 0.63 11.12
N ASP A 169 9.87 0.53 9.79
CA ASP A 169 9.12 -0.44 9.01
C ASP A 169 9.51 -1.87 9.39
N THR A 170 10.81 -2.13 9.55
CA THR A 170 11.27 -3.43 10.08
C THR A 170 10.69 -3.72 11.46
N GLN A 171 10.67 -2.75 12.38
CA GLN A 171 10.09 -2.95 13.70
C GLN A 171 8.58 -3.18 13.66
N MET A 172 7.86 -2.49 12.78
CA MET A 172 6.43 -2.67 12.56
C MET A 172 6.12 -4.06 11.97
N ILE A 173 6.99 -4.59 11.11
CA ILE A 173 6.88 -5.93 10.51
C ILE A 173 7.21 -7.04 11.51
N VAL A 174 8.26 -6.87 12.31
CA VAL A 174 8.66 -7.84 13.34
C VAL A 174 7.63 -7.93 14.47
N GLY A 175 6.93 -6.83 14.74
CA GLY A 175 5.85 -6.76 15.74
C GLY A 175 6.36 -6.70 17.18
N GLY A 176 5.42 -6.74 18.13
CA GLY A 176 5.74 -6.66 19.57
C GLY A 176 6.14 -5.26 20.05
N LYS A 177 5.76 -4.23 19.30
CA LYS A 177 5.95 -2.80 19.61
C LYS A 177 4.60 -2.07 19.61
N LYS A 178 4.59 -0.76 19.85
CA LYS A 178 3.36 0.04 19.93
C LYS A 178 2.58 0.07 18.61
N TYR A 179 3.28 0.14 17.48
CA TYR A 179 2.71 0.05 16.15
C TYR A 179 3.23 -1.22 15.49
N GLU A 180 2.33 -2.14 15.19
CA GLU A 180 2.63 -3.38 14.47
C GLU A 180 1.67 -3.54 13.29
N ILE A 181 2.17 -4.12 12.21
CA ILE A 181 1.37 -4.43 11.03
C ILE A 181 0.69 -5.78 11.24
N SER A 182 -0.60 -5.84 10.94
CA SER A 182 -1.35 -7.10 11.06
C SER A 182 -0.85 -8.12 10.03
N PRO A 183 -0.80 -9.43 10.34
CA PRO A 183 -0.34 -10.45 9.39
C PRO A 183 -1.13 -10.50 8.08
N GLU A 184 -2.39 -10.07 8.07
CA GLU A 184 -3.17 -9.92 6.85
C GLU A 184 -2.63 -8.85 5.87
N ASP A 185 -1.84 -7.88 6.36
CA ASP A 185 -1.35 -6.73 5.60
C ASP A 185 0.09 -6.89 5.09
N TYR A 186 0.53 -8.13 4.83
CA TYR A 186 1.88 -8.43 4.34
C TYR A 186 2.25 -7.73 3.03
N ILE A 187 1.25 -7.42 2.18
CA ILE A 187 1.46 -6.65 0.94
C ILE A 187 1.91 -5.24 1.27
N TYR A 188 1.25 -4.59 2.23
CA TYR A 188 1.61 -3.23 2.65
C TYR A 188 3.01 -3.21 3.25
N ALA A 189 3.31 -4.14 4.16
CA ALA A 189 4.66 -4.32 4.71
C ALA A 189 5.75 -4.48 3.63
N ALA A 190 5.51 -5.34 2.63
CA ALA A 190 6.46 -5.55 1.54
C ALA A 190 6.64 -4.30 0.67
N LEU A 191 5.55 -3.56 0.43
CA LEU A 191 5.57 -2.34 -0.38
C LEU A 191 6.36 -1.22 0.29
N THR A 192 6.16 -0.97 1.58
CA THR A 192 6.88 0.10 2.29
C THR A 192 8.36 -0.23 2.40
N LEU A 193 8.71 -1.49 2.73
CA LEU A 193 10.09 -1.96 2.75
C LEU A 193 10.77 -1.87 1.37
N PHE A 194 10.05 -2.16 0.28
CA PHE A 194 10.54 -1.95 -1.09
C PHE A 194 10.84 -0.48 -1.37
N ILE A 195 9.93 0.43 -1.00
CA ILE A 195 10.09 1.87 -1.22
C ILE A 195 11.31 2.40 -0.45
N ASP A 196 11.51 1.97 0.79
CA ASP A 196 12.65 2.38 1.60
C ASP A 196 13.98 1.98 0.96
N ILE A 197 14.12 0.70 0.57
CA ILE A 197 15.33 0.20 -0.09
C ILE A 197 15.56 0.92 -1.43
N TYR A 198 14.51 1.13 -2.21
CA TYR A 198 14.56 1.82 -3.49
C TYR A 198 15.07 3.26 -3.35
N GLN A 199 14.56 3.99 -2.35
CA GLN A 199 14.95 5.39 -2.09
C GLN A 199 16.37 5.51 -1.51
N ILE A 200 16.78 4.58 -0.65
CA ILE A 200 18.16 4.50 -0.17
C ILE A 200 19.11 4.28 -1.35
N PHE A 201 18.78 3.37 -2.27
CA PHE A 201 19.61 3.08 -3.45
C PHE A 201 19.78 4.31 -4.35
N ILE A 202 18.68 4.96 -4.74
CA ILE A 202 18.76 6.15 -5.61
C ILE A 202 19.53 7.28 -4.93
N SER A 203 19.33 7.49 -3.63
CA SER A 203 20.01 8.54 -2.88
C SER A 203 21.52 8.29 -2.78
N LEU A 204 21.94 7.05 -2.51
CA LEU A 204 23.35 6.66 -2.52
C LEU A 204 23.98 6.76 -3.91
N MET A 205 23.26 6.33 -4.95
CA MET A 205 23.71 6.48 -6.33
C MET A 205 23.91 7.95 -6.70
N SER A 206 23.00 8.85 -6.31
CA SER A 206 23.12 10.30 -6.49
C SER A 206 24.36 10.85 -5.79
N LEU A 207 24.59 10.46 -4.53
CA LEU A 207 25.76 10.89 -3.74
C LEU A 207 27.08 10.45 -4.37
N PHE A 208 27.22 9.17 -4.72
CA PHE A 208 28.45 8.66 -5.32
C PHE A 208 28.68 9.22 -6.73
N ASN A 209 27.62 9.44 -7.50
CA ASN A 209 27.75 10.07 -8.82
C ASN A 209 28.20 11.53 -8.72
N ALA A 210 27.77 12.26 -7.69
CA ALA A 210 28.21 13.62 -7.45
C ALA A 210 29.66 13.71 -6.93
N ALA A 211 30.16 12.67 -6.24
CA ALA A 211 31.56 12.61 -5.81
C ALA A 211 32.53 12.33 -6.97
N ASN A 212 32.06 11.69 -8.04
CA ASN A 212 32.87 11.31 -9.21
C ASN A 212 32.87 12.35 -10.35
N ASN A 213 32.11 13.45 -10.24
CA ASN A 213 31.88 14.48 -11.28
C ASN A 213 32.10 15.92 -10.78
#